data_AF-A0A348PQD0-F1
#
_entry.id   AF-A0A348PQD0-F1
#
_cell.length_a   1.000
_cell.length_b   1.000
_cell.length_c   1.000
_cell.angle_alpha   90.00
_cell.angle_beta   90.00
_cell.angle_gamma   90.00
#
_symmetry.space_group_name_H-M   'P 1'
#
loop_
_entity.id
_entity.type
_entity.pdbx_description
1 polymer ?
#
loop_
_entity_poly.entity_id
_entity_poly.type
_entity_poly.pdbx_seq_one_letter_code
_entity_poly.pdbx_strand_id
1 'polypeptide(L)'
;MSSIIEIQNLSKHYALGQASRGTLREVLSGFNKSKNEVFKALDDVSFDVEKGQSVGIIGSNGAGKSTLLKVLSKITKPTSGRVTLEGRVTSLLEVGTGFHPELTGRENIFLNGSILGMNKQEIRLKFDAIVAFSGVEKFLDTPVKHYSSGMYVRLAFAVAAHLESEILIVDEVLAVGDAEFQKKCLGMMKNSEQSGRTVLFVSHSFAAIRQLCSKGIWLDQGQMKYKGEISKCIDAYSKSFQSNHTSEGIKDNEIELGEIFAINSKNQSLKSFSNSEEIQLIVNLKINSQQIPDTGQFRFIDSSGQVVFISNHSDRETINLSQNWNCLKMIIPAYLLNEGVYNIYMGIGFHTVRWVVREFKVFDLEIHFSPMNLKLAASTKRAGAFAPMLHWECDDQIRREVDYE
;
A
#
# COMPACT_ATOMS: atom_id res chain seq x y z
N MET A 1 -21.76 5.23 22.67
CA MET A 1 -21.43 4.05 21.84
C MET A 1 -20.47 3.20 22.64
N SER A 2 -20.61 1.87 22.65
CA SER A 2 -19.68 1.00 23.39
C SER A 2 -18.48 0.62 22.49
N SER A 3 -17.28 0.68 23.06
CA SER A 3 -16.05 0.25 22.39
C SER A 3 -16.00 -1.27 22.32
N ILE A 4 -15.81 -1.83 21.13
CA ILE A 4 -15.72 -3.28 20.90
C ILE A 4 -14.26 -3.78 20.93
N ILE A 5 -13.32 -2.88 20.67
CA ILE A 5 -11.88 -3.09 20.83
C ILE A 5 -11.38 -1.98 21.74
N GLU A 6 -10.68 -2.35 22.80
CA GLU A 6 -10.02 -1.41 23.69
C GLU A 6 -8.58 -1.85 23.93
N ILE A 7 -7.64 -0.97 23.63
CA ILE A 7 -6.20 -1.21 23.79
C ILE A 7 -5.66 -0.15 24.75
N GLN A 8 -5.00 -0.62 25.81
CA GLN A 8 -4.45 0.23 26.88
C GLN A 8 -2.96 -0.09 27.09
N ASN A 9 -2.11 0.91 26.86
CA ASN A 9 -0.66 0.89 27.07
C ASN A 9 0.04 -0.36 26.48
N LEU A 10 -0.38 -0.75 25.29
CA LEU A 10 0.07 -1.97 24.64
C LEU A 10 1.52 -1.81 24.15
N SER A 11 2.40 -2.67 24.67
CA SER A 11 3.76 -2.82 24.16
C SER A 11 4.04 -4.27 23.77
N LYS A 12 4.83 -4.44 22.71
CA LYS A 12 5.34 -5.73 22.27
C LYS A 12 6.79 -5.59 21.85
N HIS A 13 7.65 -6.25 22.62
CA HIS A 13 9.10 -6.23 22.44
C HIS A 13 9.61 -7.62 22.05
N TYR A 14 10.56 -7.67 21.12
CA TYR A 14 11.24 -8.89 20.69
C TYR A 14 12.72 -8.80 21.05
N ALA A 15 13.30 -9.88 21.57
CA ALA A 15 14.74 -9.97 21.76
C ALA A 15 15.42 -10.17 20.41
N LEU A 16 16.36 -9.30 20.04
CA LEU A 16 17.21 -9.49 18.86
C LEU A 16 18.35 -10.44 19.21
N GLY A 17 18.68 -11.36 18.29
CA GLY A 17 19.88 -12.19 18.40
C GLY A 17 19.74 -13.57 19.06
N GLN A 18 18.52 -14.05 19.36
CA GLN A 18 18.33 -15.45 19.76
C GLN A 18 17.54 -16.25 18.71
N ALA A 19 18.28 -16.85 17.78
CA ALA A 19 17.96 -18.21 17.36
C ALA A 19 18.64 -19.19 18.35
N SER A 20 18.30 -19.11 19.65
CA SER A 20 18.84 -20.06 20.64
C SER A 20 17.83 -21.18 20.85
N ARG A 21 18.18 -22.37 20.36
CA ARG A 21 17.79 -23.62 21.03
C ARG A 21 18.30 -23.50 22.46
N GLY A 22 17.41 -23.15 23.39
CA GLY A 22 17.73 -22.96 24.80
C GLY A 22 18.48 -24.18 25.34
N THR A 23 19.80 -24.06 25.46
CA THR A 23 20.61 -25.09 26.10
C THR A 23 20.71 -24.74 27.58
N LEU A 24 20.57 -25.74 28.44
CA LEU A 24 20.71 -25.65 29.91
C LEU A 24 21.99 -24.92 30.35
N ARG A 25 22.98 -24.81 29.46
CA ARG A 25 24.23 -24.08 29.65
C ARG A 25 24.04 -22.57 29.78
N GLU A 26 23.08 -21.97 29.07
CA GLU A 26 22.77 -20.52 29.16
C GLU A 26 22.10 -20.15 30.49
N VAL A 27 21.33 -21.06 31.08
CA VAL A 27 20.70 -20.87 32.40
C VAL A 27 21.74 -20.88 33.53
N LEU A 28 22.84 -21.63 33.36
CA LEU A 28 23.91 -21.74 34.35
C LEU A 28 24.98 -20.65 34.22
N SER A 29 25.15 -20.02 33.06
CA SER A 29 26.17 -18.98 32.82
C SER A 29 25.70 -17.56 33.18
N GLY A 30 25.00 -17.40 34.30
CA GLY A 30 24.32 -16.17 34.74
C GLY A 30 25.19 -14.94 35.07
N PHE A 31 26.36 -14.75 34.45
CA PHE A 31 27.29 -13.65 34.76
C PHE A 31 27.85 -12.85 33.59
N ASN A 32 27.33 -13.00 32.37
CA ASN A 32 27.63 -12.06 31.29
C ASN A 32 26.34 -11.53 30.65
N LYS A 33 25.90 -10.36 31.12
CA LYS A 33 24.89 -9.53 30.44
C LYS A 33 25.50 -9.04 29.11
N SER A 34 25.45 -9.86 28.08
CA SER A 34 25.37 -9.30 26.73
C SER A 34 24.12 -8.41 26.70
N LYS A 35 24.27 -7.15 26.29
CA LYS A 35 23.13 -6.27 26.05
C LYS A 35 22.28 -6.92 24.97
N ASN A 36 21.27 -7.68 25.36
CA ASN A 36 20.27 -8.17 24.43
C ASN A 36 19.57 -6.93 23.88
N GLU A 37 19.84 -6.58 22.63
CA GLU A 37 19.11 -5.52 21.97
C GLU A 37 17.64 -5.92 21.89
N VAL A 38 16.76 -5.03 22.31
CA VAL A 38 15.32 -5.26 22.34
C VAL A 38 14.71 -4.48 21.19
N PHE A 39 14.12 -5.17 20.23
CA PHE A 39 13.32 -4.55 19.17
C PHE A 39 11.92 -4.24 19.69
N LYS A 40 11.60 -2.94 19.77
CA LYS A 40 10.28 -2.47 20.18
C LYS A 40 9.34 -2.41 18.98
N ALA A 41 8.54 -3.47 18.78
CA ALA A 41 7.60 -3.54 17.67
C ALA A 41 6.31 -2.74 17.92
N LEU A 42 5.90 -2.65 19.18
CA LEU A 42 4.86 -1.73 19.68
C LEU A 42 5.35 -1.18 21.02
N ASP A 43 5.16 0.11 21.25
CA ASP A 43 5.59 0.80 22.47
C ASP A 43 4.50 1.78 22.92
N ASP A 44 3.78 1.41 23.98
CA ASP A 44 2.77 2.23 24.65
C ASP A 44 1.62 2.72 23.74
N VAL A 45 1.03 1.80 22.97
CA VAL A 45 -0.10 2.09 22.08
C VAL A 45 -1.41 2.03 22.86
N SER A 46 -2.24 3.08 22.79
CA SER A 46 -3.56 3.11 23.42
C SER A 46 -4.61 3.69 22.48
N PHE A 47 -5.68 2.92 22.21
CA PHE A 47 -6.84 3.38 21.45
C PHE A 47 -8.02 2.42 21.58
N ASP A 48 -9.20 2.92 21.25
CA ASP A 48 -10.46 2.19 21.20
C ASP A 48 -11.09 2.25 19.80
N VAL A 49 -11.90 1.24 19.47
CA VAL A 49 -12.72 1.18 18.25
C VAL A 49 -14.16 0.87 18.65
N GLU A 50 -15.11 1.64 18.12
CA GLU A 50 -16.52 1.44 18.39
C GLU A 50 -17.10 0.34 17.50
N LYS A 51 -18.17 -0.30 17.97
CA LYS A 51 -18.88 -1.33 17.21
C LYS A 51 -19.37 -0.79 15.86
N GLY A 52 -19.14 -1.55 14.80
CA GLY A 52 -19.57 -1.24 13.43
C GLY A 52 -18.67 -0.24 12.71
N GLN A 53 -17.57 0.21 13.32
CA GLN A 53 -16.62 1.08 12.65
C GLN A 53 -15.69 0.29 11.72
N SER A 54 -15.42 0.88 10.55
CA SER A 54 -14.32 0.48 9.67
C SER A 54 -13.12 1.39 9.88
N VAL A 55 -12.04 0.83 10.42
CA VAL A 55 -10.82 1.56 10.79
C VAL A 55 -9.64 1.10 9.96
N GLY A 56 -9.01 2.05 9.26
CA GLY A 56 -7.78 1.81 8.51
C GLY A 56 -6.53 1.99 9.38
N ILE A 57 -5.58 1.05 9.33
CA ILE A 57 -4.29 1.18 10.01
C ILE A 57 -3.21 1.44 8.95
N ILE A 58 -2.62 2.64 9.00
CA ILE A 58 -1.56 3.09 8.09
C ILE A 58 -0.23 3.25 8.82
N GLY A 59 0.86 3.19 8.07
CA GLY A 59 2.21 3.30 8.58
C GLY A 59 3.23 2.71 7.62
N SER A 60 4.49 3.09 7.79
CA SER A 60 5.62 2.55 7.02
C SER A 60 5.84 1.05 7.29
N ASN A 61 6.71 0.42 6.49
CA ASN A 61 7.17 -0.94 6.78
C ASN A 61 7.94 -0.94 8.11
N GLY A 62 7.67 -1.92 8.97
CA GLY A 62 8.25 -1.96 10.32
C GLY A 62 7.57 -1.06 11.35
N ALA A 63 6.52 -0.31 11.00
CA ALA A 63 5.81 0.56 11.95
C ALA A 63 5.04 -0.16 13.07
N GLY A 64 4.94 -1.50 13.04
CA GLY A 64 4.25 -2.30 14.05
C GLY A 64 2.87 -2.82 13.65
N LYS A 65 2.38 -2.53 12.44
CA LYS A 65 1.04 -2.93 11.95
C LYS A 65 0.78 -4.44 12.09
N SER A 66 1.62 -5.29 11.50
CA SER A 66 1.46 -6.74 11.56
C SER A 66 1.60 -7.29 12.99
N THR A 67 2.41 -6.64 13.83
CA THR A 67 2.54 -7.01 15.26
C THR A 67 1.25 -6.70 16.01
N LEU A 68 0.66 -5.52 15.79
CA LEU A 68 -0.64 -5.13 16.35
C LEU A 68 -1.71 -6.14 15.93
N LEU A 69 -1.79 -6.46 14.65
CA LEU A 69 -2.75 -7.45 14.15
C LEU A 69 -2.56 -8.83 14.81
N LYS A 70 -1.32 -9.30 14.97
CA LYS A 70 -1.01 -10.58 15.66
C LYS A 70 -1.41 -10.57 17.14
N VAL A 71 -1.32 -9.43 17.82
CA VAL A 71 -1.80 -9.30 19.20
C VAL A 71 -3.33 -9.35 19.23
N LEU A 72 -3.99 -8.60 18.34
CA LEU A 72 -5.46 -8.54 18.26
C LEU A 72 -6.08 -9.89 17.86
N SER A 73 -5.42 -10.65 16.98
CA SER A 73 -5.82 -12.01 16.62
C SER A 73 -5.42 -13.07 17.65
N LYS A 74 -4.84 -12.68 18.78
CA LYS A 74 -4.37 -13.56 19.86
C LYS A 74 -3.28 -14.57 19.44
N ILE A 75 -2.60 -14.34 18.32
CA ILE A 75 -1.45 -15.16 17.87
C ILE A 75 -0.25 -14.93 18.80
N THR A 76 -0.02 -13.69 19.24
CA THR A 76 1.05 -13.37 20.18
C THR A 76 0.53 -12.57 21.37
N LYS A 77 1.06 -12.86 22.56
CA LYS A 77 0.74 -12.09 23.77
C LYS A 77 1.49 -10.76 23.77
N PRO A 78 0.91 -9.69 24.33
CA PRO A 78 1.63 -8.45 24.58
C PRO A 78 2.78 -8.67 25.59
N THR A 79 3.80 -7.82 25.54
CA THR A 79 4.84 -7.78 26.58
C THR A 79 4.31 -7.06 27.82
N SER A 80 3.56 -5.98 27.62
CA SER A 80 2.86 -5.21 28.66
C SER A 80 1.60 -4.55 28.08
N GLY A 81 0.74 -4.05 28.96
CA GLY A 81 -0.55 -3.47 28.57
C GLY A 81 -1.67 -4.50 28.47
N ARG A 82 -2.83 -4.05 27.98
CA ARG A 82 -4.06 -4.86 27.91
C ARG A 82 -4.78 -4.62 26.58
N VAL A 83 -5.37 -5.69 26.06
CA VAL A 83 -6.30 -5.65 24.94
C VAL A 83 -7.60 -6.33 25.38
N THR A 84 -8.71 -5.60 25.28
CA THR A 84 -10.07 -6.08 25.53
C THR A 84 -10.81 -6.14 24.20
N LEU A 85 -11.48 -7.26 23.94
CA LEU A 85 -12.20 -7.53 22.69
C LEU A 85 -13.58 -8.07 23.06
N GLU A 86 -14.63 -7.41 22.58
CA GLU A 86 -16.02 -7.85 22.76
C GLU A 86 -16.50 -8.61 21.53
N GLY A 87 -16.64 -9.94 21.66
CA GLY A 87 -17.05 -10.82 20.57
C GLY A 87 -15.89 -11.59 19.93
N ARG A 88 -16.19 -12.21 18.81
CA ARG A 88 -15.28 -13.07 18.06
C ARG A 88 -14.46 -12.26 17.06
N VAL A 89 -13.16 -12.52 17.07
CA VAL A 89 -12.22 -11.94 16.10
C VAL A 89 -11.95 -12.96 15.01
N THR A 90 -12.16 -12.56 13.77
CA THR A 90 -11.70 -13.30 12.59
C THR A 90 -10.58 -12.51 11.94
N SER A 91 -9.49 -13.18 11.59
CA SER A 91 -8.36 -12.55 10.92
C SER A 91 -8.07 -13.20 9.57
N LEU A 92 -7.95 -12.37 8.54
CA LEU A 92 -7.51 -12.80 7.21
C LEU A 92 -5.98 -12.84 7.07
N LEU A 93 -5.23 -12.72 8.16
CA LEU A 93 -3.76 -12.85 8.18
C LEU A 93 -3.28 -14.25 7.78
N GLU A 94 -4.11 -15.26 8.00
CA GLU A 94 -3.74 -16.68 7.92
C GLU A 94 -4.70 -17.45 7.00
N VAL A 95 -5.25 -16.78 5.98
CA VAL A 95 -6.17 -17.39 5.01
C VAL A 95 -5.52 -18.62 4.37
N GLY A 96 -6.13 -19.78 4.58
CA GLY A 96 -5.66 -21.07 4.08
C GLY A 96 -4.92 -21.92 5.11
N THR A 97 -4.47 -21.33 6.23
CA THR A 97 -3.96 -22.12 7.35
C THR A 97 -5.05 -23.04 7.88
N GLY A 98 -4.69 -24.31 8.07
CA GLY A 98 -5.64 -25.36 8.44
C GLY A 98 -6.33 -26.06 7.28
N PHE A 99 -6.05 -25.70 6.01
CA PHE A 99 -6.38 -26.58 4.90
C PHE A 99 -5.49 -27.83 4.93
N HIS A 100 -6.09 -28.99 4.71
CA HIS A 100 -5.39 -30.27 4.62
C HIS A 100 -5.19 -30.64 3.13
N PRO A 101 -3.94 -30.80 2.65
CA PRO A 101 -3.63 -31.01 1.23
C PRO A 101 -4.33 -32.22 0.59
N GLU A 102 -4.50 -33.30 1.36
CA GLU A 102 -5.14 -34.54 0.91
C GLU A 102 -6.68 -34.50 0.92
N LEU A 103 -7.29 -33.49 1.56
CA LEU A 103 -8.73 -33.35 1.60
C LEU A 103 -9.23 -32.56 0.38
N THR A 104 -10.45 -32.87 -0.04
CA THR A 104 -11.17 -32.15 -1.10
C THR A 104 -11.46 -30.70 -0.70
N GLY A 105 -11.78 -29.84 -1.67
CA GLY A 105 -12.28 -28.49 -1.37
C GLY A 105 -13.49 -28.50 -0.43
N ARG A 106 -14.43 -29.42 -0.64
CA ARG A 106 -15.62 -29.62 0.20
C ARG A 106 -15.23 -29.90 1.65
N GLU A 107 -14.36 -30.87 1.88
CA GLU A 107 -13.91 -31.26 3.22
C GLU A 107 -13.13 -30.12 3.89
N ASN A 108 -12.32 -29.39 3.11
CA ASN A 108 -11.59 -28.22 3.61
C ASN A 108 -12.51 -27.06 4.01
N ILE A 109 -13.65 -26.85 3.35
CA ILE A 109 -14.66 -25.87 3.82
C ILE A 109 -15.12 -26.24 5.23
N PHE A 110 -15.42 -27.51 5.48
CA PHE A 110 -15.86 -27.97 6.81
C PHE A 110 -14.74 -27.90 7.85
N LEU A 111 -13.54 -28.36 7.51
CA LEU A 111 -12.38 -28.35 8.39
C LEU A 111 -11.99 -26.91 8.77
N ASN A 112 -11.76 -26.06 7.77
CA ASN A 112 -11.32 -24.69 7.98
C ASN A 112 -12.42 -23.83 8.61
N GLY A 113 -13.68 -24.01 8.20
CA GLY A 113 -14.82 -23.38 8.86
C GLY A 113 -14.85 -23.69 10.36
N SER A 114 -14.63 -24.95 10.73
CA SER A 114 -14.57 -25.38 12.14
C SER A 114 -13.36 -24.82 12.89
N ILE A 115 -12.18 -24.78 12.26
CA ILE A 115 -10.96 -24.19 12.84
C ILE A 115 -11.15 -22.71 13.12
N LEU A 116 -11.75 -21.98 12.17
CA LEU A 116 -12.06 -20.58 12.33
C LEU A 116 -13.14 -20.37 13.40
N GLY A 117 -13.92 -21.42 13.72
CA GLY A 117 -14.85 -21.56 14.84
C GLY A 117 -16.34 -21.63 14.45
N MET A 118 -16.66 -21.83 13.18
CA MET A 118 -18.05 -22.07 12.75
C MET A 118 -18.51 -23.44 13.28
N ASN A 119 -19.74 -23.53 13.74
CA ASN A 119 -20.35 -24.82 14.00
C ASN A 119 -20.78 -25.49 12.68
N LYS A 120 -21.00 -26.81 12.72
CA LYS A 120 -21.34 -27.59 11.52
C LYS A 120 -22.64 -27.13 10.83
N GLN A 121 -23.59 -26.57 11.58
CA GLN A 121 -24.85 -26.07 11.03
C GLN A 121 -24.64 -24.75 10.28
N GLU A 122 -23.86 -23.82 10.85
CA GLU A 122 -23.47 -22.57 10.20
C GLU A 122 -22.75 -22.84 8.87
N ILE A 123 -21.81 -23.79 8.85
CA ILE A 123 -21.10 -24.17 7.63
C ILE A 123 -22.07 -24.68 6.57
N ARG A 124 -23.01 -25.56 6.95
CA ARG A 124 -24.02 -26.09 6.02
C ARG A 124 -24.90 -25.00 5.43
N LEU A 125 -25.37 -24.06 6.25
CA LEU A 125 -26.23 -22.96 5.81
C LEU A 125 -25.50 -22.03 4.82
N LYS A 126 -24.18 -21.90 4.96
CA LYS A 126 -23.36 -21.00 4.13
C LYS A 126 -22.61 -21.71 3.00
N PHE A 127 -22.72 -23.04 2.92
CA PHE A 127 -21.89 -23.86 2.04
C PHE A 127 -21.99 -23.42 0.58
N ASP A 128 -23.20 -23.29 0.06
CA ASP A 128 -23.43 -22.92 -1.35
C ASP A 128 -22.96 -21.49 -1.63
N ALA A 129 -23.12 -20.57 -0.68
CA ALA A 129 -22.63 -19.20 -0.79
C ALA A 129 -21.09 -19.13 -0.80
N ILE A 130 -20.42 -19.92 0.06
CA ILE A 130 -18.96 -20.04 0.09
C ILE A 130 -18.46 -20.58 -1.25
N VAL A 131 -19.08 -21.65 -1.76
CA VAL A 131 -18.72 -22.26 -3.04
C VAL A 131 -18.90 -21.25 -4.18
N ALA A 132 -20.09 -20.64 -4.30
CA ALA A 132 -20.40 -19.63 -5.31
C ALA A 132 -19.43 -18.43 -5.28
N PHE A 133 -19.07 -17.97 -4.08
CA PHE A 133 -18.13 -16.85 -3.91
C PHE A 133 -16.71 -17.24 -4.34
N SER A 134 -16.27 -18.46 -4.00
CA SER A 134 -14.95 -18.96 -4.36
C SER A 134 -14.80 -19.17 -5.87
N GLY A 135 -15.86 -19.54 -6.59
CA GLY A 135 -15.84 -19.89 -8.01
C GLY A 135 -15.03 -21.15 -8.33
N VAL A 136 -14.95 -22.10 -7.38
CA VAL A 136 -14.26 -23.39 -7.56
C VAL A 136 -15.22 -24.58 -7.65
N GLU A 137 -16.48 -24.35 -8.01
CA GLU A 137 -17.58 -25.34 -8.03
C GLU A 137 -17.17 -26.64 -8.72
N LYS A 138 -16.54 -26.53 -9.90
CA LYS A 138 -16.15 -27.67 -10.73
C LYS A 138 -15.04 -28.53 -10.13
N PHE A 139 -14.27 -27.97 -9.18
CA PHE A 139 -13.11 -28.61 -8.56
C PHE A 139 -13.35 -28.99 -7.10
N LEU A 140 -14.56 -28.77 -6.60
CA LEU A 140 -14.89 -28.86 -5.18
C LEU A 140 -14.59 -30.24 -4.56
N ASP A 141 -14.73 -31.30 -5.35
CA ASP A 141 -14.45 -32.69 -4.94
C ASP A 141 -13.04 -33.16 -5.36
N THR A 142 -12.16 -32.24 -5.75
CA THR A 142 -10.73 -32.49 -6.01
C THR A 142 -9.89 -32.14 -4.77
N PRO A 143 -8.89 -32.95 -4.40
CA PRO A 143 -7.97 -32.61 -3.31
C PRO A 143 -7.28 -31.26 -3.52
N VAL A 144 -7.20 -30.43 -2.47
CA VAL A 144 -6.69 -29.05 -2.59
C VAL A 144 -5.22 -28.97 -2.96
N LYS A 145 -4.43 -30.04 -2.81
CA LYS A 145 -3.06 -30.11 -3.36
C LYS A 145 -2.99 -30.00 -4.88
N HIS A 146 -4.09 -30.26 -5.59
CA HIS A 146 -4.19 -30.10 -7.04
C HIS A 146 -4.79 -28.75 -7.46
N TYR A 147 -5.13 -27.88 -6.51
CA TYR A 147 -5.62 -26.55 -6.82
C TYR A 147 -4.46 -25.68 -7.32
N SER A 148 -4.77 -24.76 -8.24
CA SER A 148 -3.86 -23.64 -8.47
C SER A 148 -3.77 -22.77 -7.21
N SER A 149 -2.69 -22.00 -7.07
CA SER A 149 -2.55 -21.05 -5.97
C SER A 149 -3.74 -20.08 -5.87
N GLY A 150 -4.28 -19.63 -7.00
CA GLY A 150 -5.47 -18.79 -7.06
C GLY A 150 -6.72 -19.48 -6.53
N MET A 151 -6.99 -20.72 -6.95
CA MET A 151 -8.14 -21.51 -6.45
C MET A 151 -8.04 -21.75 -4.95
N TYR A 152 -6.84 -22.09 -4.46
CA TYR A 152 -6.59 -22.32 -3.05
C TYR A 152 -6.93 -21.09 -2.21
N VAL A 153 -6.38 -19.93 -2.60
CA VAL A 153 -6.61 -18.68 -1.87
C VAL A 153 -8.07 -18.22 -1.98
N ARG A 154 -8.69 -18.35 -3.17
CA ARG A 154 -10.11 -18.00 -3.36
C ARG A 154 -11.02 -18.80 -2.45
N LEU A 155 -10.81 -20.12 -2.34
CA LEU A 155 -11.61 -20.97 -1.47
C LEU A 155 -11.38 -20.64 0.02
N ALA A 156 -10.12 -20.52 0.43
CA ALA A 156 -9.79 -20.18 1.81
C ALA A 156 -10.37 -18.83 2.23
N PHE A 157 -10.30 -17.84 1.34
CA PHE A 157 -10.88 -16.52 1.58
C PHE A 157 -12.40 -16.59 1.64
N ALA A 158 -13.04 -17.35 0.73
CA ALA A 158 -14.49 -17.50 0.72
C ALA A 158 -15.01 -18.05 2.06
N VAL A 159 -14.34 -19.05 2.63
CA VAL A 159 -14.70 -19.59 3.96
C VAL A 159 -14.58 -18.50 5.03
N ALA A 160 -13.46 -17.80 5.10
CA ALA A 160 -13.23 -16.77 6.11
C ALA A 160 -14.17 -15.56 5.97
N ALA A 161 -14.50 -15.15 4.75
CA ALA A 161 -15.41 -14.03 4.46
C ALA A 161 -16.84 -14.31 4.95
N HIS A 162 -17.30 -15.56 4.85
CA HIS A 162 -18.64 -15.97 5.29
C HIS A 162 -18.72 -16.27 6.80
N LEU A 163 -17.61 -16.14 7.53
CA LEU A 163 -17.64 -16.22 8.97
C LEU A 163 -18.33 -15.00 9.58
N GLU A 164 -19.42 -15.26 10.30
CA GLU A 164 -20.05 -14.26 11.18
C GLU A 164 -19.15 -14.06 12.40
N SER A 165 -18.62 -12.84 12.50
CA SER A 165 -17.81 -12.39 13.62
C SER A 165 -18.01 -10.90 13.77
N GLU A 166 -17.93 -10.42 15.00
CA GLU A 166 -18.15 -9.03 15.34
C GLU A 166 -16.97 -8.15 14.94
N ILE A 167 -15.76 -8.72 14.89
CA ILE A 167 -14.52 -8.06 14.51
C ILE A 167 -13.86 -8.84 13.36
N LEU A 168 -13.64 -8.16 12.23
CA LEU A 168 -12.88 -8.68 11.10
C LEU A 168 -11.57 -7.91 10.94
N ILE A 169 -10.46 -8.61 11.03
CA ILE A 169 -9.13 -8.10 10.74
C ILE A 169 -8.76 -8.51 9.32
N VAL A 170 -8.32 -7.55 8.55
CA VAL A 170 -7.95 -7.72 7.16
C VAL A 170 -6.57 -7.14 6.93
N ASP A 171 -5.67 -7.97 6.42
CA ASP A 171 -4.32 -7.55 6.03
C ASP A 171 -4.23 -7.39 4.50
N GLU A 172 -3.14 -6.79 4.03
CA GLU A 172 -2.85 -6.42 2.64
C GLU A 172 -3.02 -7.57 1.63
N VAL A 173 -3.05 -8.82 2.12
CA VAL A 173 -3.34 -10.07 1.41
C VAL A 173 -4.67 -10.05 0.64
N LEU A 174 -5.54 -9.04 0.82
CA LEU A 174 -6.66 -8.80 -0.11
C LEU A 174 -6.22 -8.64 -1.57
N ALA A 175 -4.96 -8.31 -1.84
CA ALA A 175 -4.43 -8.24 -3.19
C ALA A 175 -4.27 -9.63 -3.85
N VAL A 176 -4.52 -10.73 -3.13
CA VAL A 176 -4.41 -12.08 -3.69
C VAL A 176 -5.71 -12.50 -4.37
N GLY A 177 -5.59 -12.92 -5.63
CA GLY A 177 -6.71 -13.25 -6.51
C GLY A 177 -6.75 -12.35 -7.75
N ASP A 178 -7.64 -12.66 -8.68
CA ASP A 178 -7.89 -11.82 -9.86
C ASP A 178 -8.72 -10.57 -9.51
N ALA A 179 -8.73 -9.58 -10.41
CA ALA A 179 -9.43 -8.32 -10.20
C ALA A 179 -10.95 -8.49 -9.96
N GLU A 180 -11.56 -9.54 -10.52
CA GLU A 180 -12.96 -9.84 -10.30
C GLU A 180 -13.21 -10.32 -8.86
N PHE A 181 -12.35 -11.20 -8.35
CA PHE A 181 -12.40 -11.70 -6.98
C PHE A 181 -12.13 -10.59 -5.97
N GLN A 182 -11.14 -9.72 -6.23
CA GLN A 182 -10.90 -8.54 -5.40
C GLN A 182 -12.13 -7.64 -5.30
N LYS A 183 -12.83 -7.39 -6.42
CA LYS A 183 -14.08 -6.62 -6.42
C LYS A 183 -15.17 -7.29 -5.57
N LYS A 184 -15.30 -8.63 -5.61
CA LYS A 184 -16.21 -9.39 -4.73
C LYS A 184 -15.84 -9.22 -3.26
N CYS A 185 -14.55 -9.27 -2.92
CA CYS A 185 -14.05 -9.07 -1.56
C CYS A 185 -14.37 -7.67 -1.03
N LEU A 186 -14.12 -6.62 -1.83
CA LEU A 186 -14.44 -5.24 -1.49
C LEU A 186 -15.95 -5.02 -1.29
N GLY A 187 -16.78 -5.66 -2.13
CA GLY A 187 -18.23 -5.63 -1.97
C GLY A 187 -18.70 -6.25 -0.65
N MET A 188 -18.15 -7.41 -0.28
CA MET A 188 -18.44 -8.08 0.98
C MET A 188 -18.07 -7.22 2.20
N MET A 189 -16.95 -6.50 2.14
CA MET A 189 -16.51 -5.61 3.22
C MET A 189 -17.44 -4.41 3.39
N LYS A 190 -17.90 -3.81 2.29
CA LYS A 190 -18.90 -2.73 2.36
C LYS A 190 -20.24 -3.21 2.91
N ASN A 191 -20.68 -4.40 2.53
CA ASN A 191 -21.92 -4.99 3.07
C ASN A 191 -21.77 -5.35 4.56
N SER A 192 -20.55 -5.66 5.01
CA SER A 192 -20.26 -5.92 6.43
C SER A 192 -20.42 -4.68 7.31
N GLU A 193 -20.16 -3.48 6.78
CA GLU A 193 -20.44 -2.23 7.48
C GLU A 193 -21.94 -2.07 7.76
N GLN A 194 -22.79 -2.42 6.79
CA GLN A 194 -24.25 -2.38 6.94
C GLN A 194 -24.80 -3.39 7.96
N SER A 195 -24.09 -4.51 8.18
CA SER A 195 -24.47 -5.50 9.20
C SER A 195 -23.98 -5.15 10.61
N GLY A 196 -23.31 -4.01 10.80
CA GLY A 196 -22.78 -3.58 12.09
C GLY A 196 -21.51 -4.32 12.51
N ARG A 197 -20.82 -4.97 11.57
CA ARG A 197 -19.54 -5.65 11.79
C ARG A 197 -18.43 -4.61 11.87
N THR A 198 -17.52 -4.77 12.82
CA THR A 198 -16.35 -3.90 12.98
C THR A 198 -15.21 -4.41 12.13
N VAL A 199 -14.56 -3.54 11.37
CA VAL A 199 -13.50 -3.94 10.43
C VAL A 199 -12.21 -3.18 10.76
N LEU A 200 -11.11 -3.92 10.93
CA LEU A 200 -9.77 -3.37 10.96
C LEU A 200 -9.07 -3.71 9.65
N PHE A 201 -8.73 -2.69 8.87
CA PHE A 201 -8.17 -2.85 7.55
C PHE A 201 -6.75 -2.30 7.49
N VAL A 202 -5.79 -3.13 7.07
CA VAL A 202 -4.39 -2.76 6.90
C VAL A 202 -4.03 -2.86 5.42
N SER A 203 -3.57 -1.75 4.85
CA SER A 203 -3.17 -1.70 3.45
C SER A 203 -2.16 -0.59 3.23
N HIS A 204 -1.32 -0.77 2.21
CA HIS A 204 -0.47 0.29 1.68
C HIS A 204 -1.18 1.14 0.61
N SER A 205 -2.40 0.78 0.20
CA SER A 205 -3.22 1.53 -0.77
C SER A 205 -4.12 2.55 -0.06
N PHE A 206 -3.78 3.83 -0.13
CA PHE A 206 -4.65 4.89 0.42
C PHE A 206 -5.98 4.99 -0.32
N ALA A 207 -6.03 4.67 -1.60
CA ALA A 207 -7.28 4.59 -2.34
C ALA A 207 -8.25 3.56 -1.72
N ALA A 208 -7.77 2.34 -1.44
CA ALA A 208 -8.58 1.31 -0.80
C ALA A 208 -8.99 1.72 0.62
N ILE A 209 -8.06 2.26 1.41
CA ILE A 209 -8.33 2.71 2.77
C ILE A 209 -9.36 3.85 2.80
N ARG A 210 -9.24 4.86 1.93
CA ARG A 210 -10.23 5.95 1.81
C ARG A 210 -11.61 5.44 1.42
N GLN A 211 -11.67 4.39 0.60
CA GLN A 211 -12.93 3.84 0.11
C GLN A 211 -13.64 2.95 1.15
N LEU A 212 -12.88 2.26 2.01
CA LEU A 212 -13.40 1.22 2.90
C LEU A 212 -13.51 1.64 4.37
N CYS A 213 -12.75 2.66 4.78
CA CYS A 213 -12.65 3.04 6.19
C CYS A 213 -13.15 4.47 6.38
N SER A 214 -13.85 4.73 7.49
CA SER A 214 -14.26 6.08 7.89
C SER A 214 -13.30 6.69 8.92
N LYS A 215 -12.62 5.83 9.69
CA LYS A 215 -11.61 6.21 10.68
C LYS A 215 -10.24 5.65 10.31
N GLY A 216 -9.19 6.28 10.82
CA GLY A 216 -7.80 5.91 10.58
C GLY A 216 -6.95 5.97 11.83
N ILE A 217 -5.99 5.06 11.91
CA ILE A 217 -4.91 5.03 12.89
C ILE A 217 -3.59 5.06 12.12
N TRP A 218 -2.70 5.98 12.49
CA TRP A 218 -1.34 6.02 11.96
C TRP A 218 -0.37 5.51 13.03
N LEU A 219 0.32 4.42 12.69
CA LEU A 219 1.45 3.87 13.44
C LEU A 219 2.77 4.31 12.81
N ASP A 220 3.72 4.68 13.65
CA ASP A 220 5.10 4.96 13.27
C ASP A 220 6.05 4.45 14.35
N GLN A 221 7.02 3.63 13.94
CA GLN A 221 8.02 3.00 14.81
C GLN A 221 7.43 2.40 16.10
N GLY A 222 6.30 1.69 15.99
CA GLY A 222 5.64 1.04 17.11
C GLY A 222 4.78 1.96 18.00
N GLN A 223 4.69 3.25 17.70
CA GLN A 223 3.87 4.22 18.42
C GLN A 223 2.69 4.70 17.57
N MET A 224 1.58 5.04 18.22
CA MET A 224 0.44 5.68 17.55
C MET A 224 0.67 7.19 17.46
N LYS A 225 0.70 7.72 16.24
CA LYS A 225 0.89 9.16 15.98
C LYS A 225 -0.42 9.90 15.75
N TYR A 226 -1.44 9.19 15.25
CA TYR A 226 -2.75 9.78 14.99
C TYR A 226 -3.88 8.74 15.11
N LYS A 227 -5.05 9.19 15.59
CA LYS A 227 -6.33 8.47 15.58
C LYS A 227 -7.43 9.47 15.21
N GLY A 228 -8.27 9.16 14.22
CA GLY A 228 -9.38 10.06 13.87
C GLY A 228 -10.00 9.75 12.52
N GLU A 229 -10.51 10.78 11.84
CA GLU A 229 -11.03 10.65 10.48
C GLU A 229 -9.95 10.19 9.50
N ILE A 230 -10.32 9.28 8.58
CA ILE A 230 -9.34 8.66 7.70
C ILE A 230 -8.63 9.66 6.78
N SER A 231 -9.35 10.66 6.26
CA SER A 231 -8.78 11.66 5.36
C SER A 231 -7.67 12.44 6.05
N LYS A 232 -7.93 12.93 7.27
CA LYS A 232 -6.94 13.62 8.10
C LYS A 232 -5.79 12.71 8.52
N CYS A 233 -6.06 11.42 8.77
CA CYS A 233 -5.03 10.43 9.08
C CYS A 233 -4.03 10.30 7.91
N ILE A 234 -4.55 10.14 6.70
CA ILE A 234 -3.74 10.06 5.48
C ILE A 234 -2.99 11.36 5.23
N ASP A 235 -3.65 12.51 5.42
CA ASP A 235 -2.99 13.80 5.23
C ASP A 235 -1.87 14.02 6.26
N ALA A 236 -2.06 13.63 7.51
CA ALA A 236 -1.04 13.69 8.56
C ALA A 236 0.14 12.76 8.25
N TYR A 237 -0.14 11.53 7.81
CA TYR A 237 0.89 10.59 7.34
C TYR A 237 1.65 11.16 6.14
N SER A 238 0.97 11.66 5.11
CA SER A 238 1.61 12.26 3.93
C SER A 238 2.47 13.47 4.30
N LYS A 239 2.01 14.30 5.25
CA LYS A 239 2.78 15.45 5.76
C LYS A 239 4.03 15.02 6.54
N SER A 240 4.06 13.85 7.18
CA SER A 240 5.29 13.39 7.85
C SER A 240 6.41 13.07 6.87
N PHE A 241 6.09 12.74 5.61
CA PHE A 241 7.07 12.67 4.53
C PHE A 241 7.46 14.05 4.00
N GLN A 242 6.61 15.07 4.16
CA GLN A 242 6.90 16.44 3.77
C GLN A 242 7.78 17.16 4.80
N SER A 243 7.56 16.95 6.11
CA SER A 243 8.30 17.62 7.19
C SER A 243 9.73 17.11 7.37
N ASN A 244 10.05 15.93 6.85
CA ASN A 244 11.41 15.37 6.90
C ASN A 244 12.23 15.68 5.64
N HIS A 245 11.69 16.45 4.68
CA HIS A 245 12.37 16.76 3.42
C HIS A 245 12.26 18.24 3.01
N THR A 246 12.25 19.15 3.99
CA THR A 246 12.88 20.46 3.76
C THR A 246 14.38 20.29 4.00
N SER A 247 15.11 20.03 2.91
CA SER A 247 16.51 20.45 2.76
C SER A 247 17.44 20.17 3.96
N GLU A 248 17.43 18.96 4.53
CA GLU A 248 18.64 18.40 5.11
C GLU A 248 19.14 17.37 4.11
N GLY A 249 20.20 17.77 3.40
CA GLY A 249 20.72 17.05 2.26
C GLY A 249 20.94 15.59 2.55
N ILE A 250 20.57 14.74 1.60
CA ILE A 250 21.23 13.46 1.42
C ILE A 250 22.70 13.82 1.16
N LYS A 251 23.49 13.90 2.24
CA LYS A 251 24.95 13.75 2.17
C LYS A 251 25.18 12.25 2.06
N ASP A 252 24.95 11.73 0.88
CA ASP A 252 25.77 10.59 0.49
C ASP A 252 27.13 11.16 0.11
N ASN A 253 28.24 10.54 0.52
CA ASN A 253 29.58 11.06 0.22
C ASN A 253 29.82 11.18 -1.30
N GLU A 254 28.99 10.52 -2.10
CA GLU A 254 29.09 10.43 -3.55
C GLU A 254 28.26 11.50 -4.30
N ILE A 255 27.14 12.01 -3.76
CA ILE A 255 26.25 12.96 -4.44
C ILE A 255 25.72 14.03 -3.48
N GLU A 256 25.86 15.30 -3.87
CA GLU A 256 25.32 16.46 -3.17
C GLU A 256 24.23 17.13 -4.02
N LEU A 257 23.10 17.49 -3.42
CA LEU A 257 21.98 18.12 -4.14
C LEU A 257 22.08 19.64 -4.02
N GLY A 258 21.94 20.31 -5.15
CA GLY A 258 21.78 21.76 -5.24
C GLY A 258 20.32 22.17 -5.28
N GLU A 259 20.07 23.34 -5.88
CA GLU A 259 18.72 23.87 -6.01
C GLU A 259 17.86 23.01 -6.95
N ILE A 260 16.62 22.77 -6.52
CA ILE A 260 15.59 22.05 -7.27
C ILE A 260 14.38 22.95 -7.40
N PHE A 261 13.94 23.18 -8.63
CA PHE A 261 12.81 24.04 -8.92
C PHE A 261 12.14 23.66 -10.24
N ALA A 262 10.89 24.08 -10.40
CA ALA A 262 10.16 23.95 -11.64
C ALA A 262 9.88 25.34 -12.22
N ILE A 263 10.04 25.48 -13.53
CA ILE A 263 9.71 26.72 -14.25
C ILE A 263 8.67 26.47 -15.35
N ASN A 264 7.86 27.47 -15.65
CA ASN A 264 6.96 27.45 -16.80
C ASN A 264 7.68 27.90 -18.08
N SER A 265 6.95 27.91 -19.21
CA SER A 265 7.43 28.40 -20.50
C SER A 265 7.86 29.88 -20.52
N LYS A 266 7.53 30.66 -19.47
CA LYS A 266 7.94 32.06 -19.26
C LYS A 266 9.14 32.20 -18.32
N ASN A 267 9.83 31.09 -17.99
CA ASN A 267 10.94 31.03 -17.04
C ASN A 267 10.61 31.51 -15.62
N GLN A 268 9.35 31.41 -15.19
CA GLN A 268 8.94 31.76 -13.84
C GLN A 268 8.98 30.52 -12.95
N SER A 269 9.73 30.60 -11.84
CA SER A 269 9.77 29.54 -10.80
C SER A 269 8.48 29.58 -9.99
N LEU A 270 7.71 28.49 -10.07
CA LEU A 270 6.39 28.36 -9.43
C LEU A 270 6.29 26.99 -8.75
N LYS A 271 5.36 26.86 -7.80
CA LYS A 271 4.98 25.57 -7.18
C LYS A 271 3.63 25.05 -7.69
N SER A 272 2.92 25.90 -8.44
CA SER A 272 1.61 25.67 -8.99
C SER A 272 1.63 26.07 -10.45
N PHE A 273 1.11 25.19 -11.30
CA PHE A 273 1.15 25.32 -12.76
C PHE A 273 -0.22 25.04 -13.36
N SER A 274 -0.49 25.65 -14.50
CA SER A 274 -1.61 25.24 -15.34
C SER A 274 -1.24 23.95 -16.08
N ASN A 275 -2.17 23.01 -16.18
CA ASN A 275 -1.98 21.83 -17.02
C ASN A 275 -1.78 22.17 -18.50
N SER A 276 -2.13 23.38 -18.95
CA SER A 276 -1.92 23.82 -20.33
C SER A 276 -0.49 24.30 -20.62
N GLU A 277 0.36 24.39 -19.61
CA GLU A 277 1.73 24.89 -19.73
C GLU A 277 2.73 23.74 -19.76
N GLU A 278 3.82 23.92 -20.50
CA GLU A 278 4.99 23.08 -20.36
C GLU A 278 5.70 23.43 -19.05
N ILE A 279 6.05 22.40 -18.28
CA ILE A 279 6.74 22.53 -17.00
C ILE A 279 8.14 21.95 -17.15
N GLN A 280 9.15 22.73 -16.78
CA GLN A 280 10.54 22.30 -16.82
C GLN A 280 11.03 22.10 -15.40
N LEU A 281 11.24 20.85 -15.01
CA LEU A 281 11.82 20.49 -13.72
C LEU A 281 13.34 20.53 -13.85
N ILE A 282 13.99 21.34 -13.01
CA ILE A 282 15.43 21.54 -12.98
C ILE A 282 15.96 20.99 -11.66
N VAL A 283 16.95 20.12 -11.74
CA VAL A 283 17.65 19.54 -10.59
C VAL A 283 19.14 19.79 -10.76
N ASN A 284 19.72 20.56 -9.85
CA ASN A 284 21.17 20.68 -9.76
C ASN A 284 21.70 19.63 -8.80
N LEU A 285 22.75 18.92 -9.20
CA LEU A 285 23.40 17.93 -8.36
C LEU A 285 24.90 17.90 -8.62
N LYS A 286 25.69 17.67 -7.59
CA LYS A 286 27.13 17.56 -7.64
C LYS A 286 27.55 16.12 -7.39
N ILE A 287 28.30 15.54 -8.31
CA ILE A 287 28.84 14.18 -8.19
C ILE A 287 30.26 14.29 -7.62
N ASN A 288 30.43 13.80 -6.40
CA ASN A 288 31.72 13.77 -5.70
C ASN A 288 32.46 12.42 -5.91
N SER A 289 31.76 11.39 -6.40
CA SER A 289 32.35 10.07 -6.70
C SER A 289 33.28 10.08 -7.92
N GLN A 290 34.28 9.20 -7.93
CA GLN A 290 35.10 8.91 -9.11
C GLN A 290 34.33 8.10 -10.16
N GLN A 291 33.34 7.31 -9.72
CA GLN A 291 32.43 6.62 -10.63
C GLN A 291 31.24 7.53 -10.91
N ILE A 292 30.98 7.77 -12.19
CA ILE A 292 29.88 8.61 -12.64
C ILE A 292 28.62 7.74 -12.76
N PRO A 293 27.54 8.04 -12.02
CA PRO A 293 26.26 7.36 -12.21
C PRO A 293 25.79 7.51 -13.65
N ASP A 294 25.28 6.43 -14.21
CA ASP A 294 24.77 6.33 -15.57
C ASP A 294 23.26 6.04 -15.57
N THR A 295 22.60 6.09 -14.41
CA THR A 295 21.15 6.01 -14.31
C THR A 295 20.52 7.10 -13.45
N GLY A 296 19.55 7.81 -14.02
CA GLY A 296 18.63 8.72 -13.34
C GLY A 296 17.17 8.38 -13.66
N GLN A 297 16.31 8.41 -12.64
CA GLN A 297 14.87 8.19 -12.81
C GLN A 297 14.08 9.27 -12.08
N PHE A 298 12.96 9.66 -12.67
CA PHE A 298 11.92 10.44 -12.01
C PHE A 298 10.68 9.58 -11.86
N ARG A 299 10.17 9.47 -10.64
CA ARG A 299 8.92 8.78 -10.31
C ARG A 299 7.88 9.80 -9.89
N PHE A 300 6.74 9.80 -10.56
CA PHE A 300 5.61 10.67 -10.25
C PHE A 300 4.58 9.88 -9.45
N ILE A 301 4.20 10.40 -8.30
CA ILE A 301 3.22 9.79 -7.40
C ILE A 301 2.09 10.77 -7.15
N ASP A 302 0.84 10.37 -7.36
CA ASP A 302 -0.30 11.23 -7.07
C ASP A 302 -0.56 11.37 -5.55
N SER A 303 -1.50 12.25 -5.19
CA SER A 303 -1.95 12.40 -3.78
C SER A 303 -2.52 11.13 -3.13
N SER A 304 -2.86 10.09 -3.91
CA SER A 304 -3.34 8.80 -3.42
C SER A 304 -2.21 7.78 -3.20
N GLY A 305 -0.96 8.14 -3.50
CA GLY A 305 0.19 7.27 -3.40
C GLY A 305 0.36 6.32 -4.60
N GLN A 306 -0.44 6.45 -5.65
CA GLN A 306 -0.26 5.67 -6.87
C GLN A 306 0.84 6.26 -7.74
N VAL A 307 1.70 5.38 -8.26
CA VAL A 307 2.70 5.75 -9.25
C VAL A 307 1.97 6.07 -10.56
N VAL A 308 2.05 7.32 -11.00
CA VAL A 308 1.43 7.81 -12.24
C VAL A 308 2.27 7.36 -13.43
N PHE A 309 3.57 7.64 -13.38
CA PHE A 309 4.56 7.11 -14.32
C PHE A 309 5.97 7.20 -13.73
N ILE A 310 6.89 6.45 -14.35
CA ILE A 310 8.33 6.56 -14.12
C ILE A 310 8.94 6.94 -15.46
N SER A 311 9.81 7.95 -15.46
CA SER A 311 10.63 8.31 -16.61
C SER A 311 12.09 8.05 -16.27
N ASN A 312 12.74 7.23 -17.06
CA ASN A 312 14.17 7.04 -16.97
C ASN A 312 14.85 7.93 -17.99
N HIS A 313 15.95 8.55 -17.58
CA HIS A 313 16.79 9.31 -18.50
C HIS A 313 17.24 8.47 -19.73
N SER A 314 17.42 7.14 -19.57
CA SER A 314 17.83 6.20 -20.61
C SER A 314 16.74 5.84 -21.63
N ASP A 315 15.51 6.36 -21.46
CA ASP A 315 14.38 6.04 -22.36
C ASP A 315 14.56 6.63 -23.78
N ARG A 316 15.49 7.56 -23.99
CA ARG A 316 15.82 8.12 -25.32
C ARG A 316 17.32 8.19 -25.61
N GLU A 317 18.12 8.82 -24.75
CA GLU A 317 19.57 8.98 -24.92
C GLU A 317 20.27 8.99 -23.55
N THR A 318 21.48 8.42 -23.47
CA THR A 318 22.28 8.45 -22.24
C THR A 318 22.76 9.86 -21.93
N ILE A 319 22.41 10.40 -20.77
CA ILE A 319 22.93 11.69 -20.30
C ILE A 319 24.36 11.49 -19.82
N ASN A 320 25.31 12.23 -20.41
CA ASN A 320 26.70 12.24 -19.95
C ASN A 320 26.82 13.12 -18.69
N LEU A 321 26.74 12.49 -17.53
CA LEU A 321 27.07 13.13 -16.26
C LEU A 321 28.59 13.31 -16.13
N SER A 322 29.00 14.32 -15.37
CA SER A 322 30.41 14.62 -15.12
C SER A 322 30.69 14.71 -13.63
N GLN A 323 31.94 14.52 -13.23
CA GLN A 323 32.36 14.80 -11.86
C GLN A 323 32.17 16.31 -11.58
N ASN A 324 31.68 16.64 -10.38
CA ASN A 324 31.18 17.97 -9.96
C ASN A 324 29.74 18.27 -10.41
N TRP A 325 29.41 19.55 -10.59
CA TRP A 325 28.05 20.05 -10.76
C TRP A 325 27.48 19.67 -12.12
N ASN A 326 26.27 19.13 -12.10
CA ASN A 326 25.45 18.80 -13.24
C ASN A 326 24.06 19.43 -13.06
N CYS A 327 23.46 19.85 -14.16
CA CYS A 327 22.10 20.36 -14.21
C CYS A 327 21.26 19.41 -15.07
N LEU A 328 20.31 18.74 -14.43
CA LEU A 328 19.36 17.87 -15.11
C LEU A 328 18.07 18.64 -15.34
N LYS A 329 17.58 18.58 -16.58
CA LYS A 329 16.33 19.21 -17.00
C LYS A 329 15.38 18.14 -17.55
N MET A 330 14.22 18.01 -16.95
CA MET A 330 13.12 17.20 -17.46
C MET A 330 11.98 18.12 -17.91
N ILE A 331 11.44 17.85 -19.09
CA ILE A 331 10.32 18.59 -19.66
C ILE A 331 9.05 17.75 -19.49
N ILE A 332 8.07 18.31 -18.79
CA ILE A 332 6.72 17.77 -18.65
C ILE A 332 5.85 18.51 -19.69
N PRO A 333 5.40 17.84 -20.76
CA PRO A 333 4.57 18.46 -21.78
C PRO A 333 3.25 18.96 -21.22
N ALA A 334 2.70 20.01 -21.85
CA ALA A 334 1.35 20.47 -21.60
C ALA A 334 0.34 19.31 -21.75
N TYR A 335 -0.64 19.29 -20.85
CA TYR A 335 -1.74 18.34 -20.72
C TYR A 335 -1.32 16.90 -20.41
N LEU A 336 -0.06 16.62 -20.11
CA LEU A 336 0.34 15.27 -19.68
C LEU A 336 -0.33 14.89 -18.35
N LEU A 337 -0.25 15.79 -17.37
CA LEU A 337 -0.79 15.62 -16.02
C LEU A 337 -2.20 16.19 -15.92
N ASN A 338 -3.05 15.50 -15.15
CA ASN A 338 -4.39 15.96 -14.83
C ASN A 338 -4.36 16.95 -13.64
N GLU A 339 -5.49 17.57 -13.32
CA GLU A 339 -5.60 18.43 -12.15
C GLU A 339 -5.38 17.64 -10.85
N GLY A 340 -4.43 18.09 -10.03
CA GLY A 340 -4.11 17.45 -8.76
C GLY A 340 -2.74 17.82 -8.20
N VAL A 341 -2.39 17.18 -7.08
CA VAL A 341 -1.08 17.32 -6.42
C VAL A 341 -0.26 16.07 -6.70
N TYR A 342 0.96 16.27 -7.16
CA TYR A 342 1.92 15.22 -7.51
C TYR A 342 3.20 15.38 -6.70
N ASN A 343 3.70 14.25 -6.17
CA ASN A 343 4.98 14.15 -5.51
C ASN A 343 5.97 13.55 -6.51
N ILE A 344 7.02 14.30 -6.82
CA ILE A 344 8.06 13.84 -7.74
C ILE A 344 9.22 13.31 -6.90
N TYR A 345 9.68 12.10 -7.19
CA TYR A 345 10.84 11.48 -6.57
C TYR A 345 11.93 11.30 -7.62
N MET A 346 13.19 11.45 -7.22
CA MET A 346 14.33 11.20 -8.06
C MET A 346 15.18 10.07 -7.48
N GLY A 347 15.61 9.15 -8.34
CA GLY A 347 16.64 8.16 -8.01
C GLY A 347 17.84 8.32 -8.93
N ILE A 348 19.04 8.10 -8.40
CA ILE A 348 20.30 8.07 -9.16
C ILE A 348 21.07 6.81 -8.79
N GLY A 349 21.57 6.09 -9.80
CA GLY A 349 22.25 4.82 -9.60
C GLY A 349 23.30 4.50 -10.65
N PHE A 350 24.04 3.42 -10.41
CA PHE A 350 24.88 2.77 -11.39
C PHE A 350 24.09 1.61 -12.00
N HIS A 351 23.89 1.63 -13.32
CA HIS A 351 23.23 0.60 -14.09
C HIS A 351 23.85 -0.74 -13.71
N THR A 352 23.02 -1.74 -13.40
CA THR A 352 23.45 -3.12 -13.12
C THR A 352 24.34 -3.36 -11.88
N VAL A 353 24.69 -2.35 -11.07
CA VAL A 353 25.55 -2.54 -9.89
C VAL A 353 24.83 -2.23 -8.58
N ARG A 354 24.36 -0.98 -8.41
CA ARG A 354 23.70 -0.52 -7.17
C ARG A 354 23.10 0.87 -7.34
N TRP A 355 22.02 1.15 -6.62
CA TRP A 355 21.51 2.52 -6.44
C TRP A 355 22.41 3.28 -5.48
N VAL A 356 22.82 4.50 -5.86
CA VAL A 356 23.60 5.42 -5.00
C VAL A 356 22.63 6.16 -4.10
N VAL A 357 21.61 6.78 -4.69
CA VAL A 357 20.54 7.45 -3.96
C VAL A 357 19.23 6.70 -4.16
N ARG A 358 18.71 6.14 -3.06
CA ARG A 358 17.38 5.53 -3.04
C ARG A 358 16.33 6.62 -3.01
N GLU A 359 15.63 6.79 -4.14
CA GLU A 359 14.42 7.59 -4.36
C GLU A 359 14.07 8.59 -3.25
N PHE A 360 14.40 9.87 -3.47
CA PHE A 360 14.06 10.96 -2.57
C PHE A 360 13.10 11.92 -3.23
N LYS A 361 12.22 12.52 -2.45
CA LYS A 361 11.25 13.49 -2.96
C LYS A 361 11.98 14.76 -3.38
N VAL A 362 11.82 15.15 -4.63
CA VAL A 362 12.44 16.34 -5.22
C VAL A 362 11.50 17.53 -5.30
N PHE A 363 10.20 17.30 -5.51
CA PHE A 363 9.27 18.41 -5.75
C PHE A 363 7.82 18.05 -5.42
N ASP A 364 7.08 19.02 -4.87
CA ASP A 364 5.62 19.01 -4.81
C ASP A 364 5.09 19.85 -5.98
N LEU A 365 4.30 19.24 -6.85
CA LEU A 365 3.75 19.87 -8.04
C LEU A 365 2.23 19.95 -7.95
N GLU A 366 1.69 21.16 -7.89
CA GLU A 366 0.24 21.40 -7.97
C GLU A 366 -0.15 21.79 -9.40
N ILE A 367 -1.09 21.05 -9.99
CA ILE A 367 -1.59 21.26 -11.35
C ILE A 367 -3.04 21.73 -11.28
N HIS A 368 -3.32 22.90 -11.87
CA HIS A 368 -4.67 23.43 -12.05
C HIS A 368 -5.16 23.17 -13.47
N PHE A 369 -6.46 22.89 -13.61
CA PHE A 369 -7.08 22.75 -14.92
C PHE A 369 -7.24 24.10 -15.60
N SER A 370 -6.69 24.25 -16.80
CA SER A 370 -7.01 25.35 -17.71
C SER A 370 -7.97 24.86 -18.80
N PRO A 371 -9.15 25.48 -18.92
CA PRO A 371 -10.12 25.06 -19.92
C PRO A 371 -9.57 25.31 -21.33
N MET A 372 -9.53 24.25 -22.14
CA MET A 372 -9.32 24.37 -23.58
C MET A 372 -10.43 25.26 -24.17
N ASN A 373 -10.13 26.06 -25.20
CA ASN A 373 -11.13 26.79 -26.02
C ASN A 373 -12.00 25.83 -26.86
N LEU A 374 -12.44 24.72 -26.27
CA LEU A 374 -13.50 23.86 -26.77
C LEU A 374 -14.75 24.23 -25.99
N LYS A 375 -15.87 24.44 -26.70
CA LYS A 375 -17.21 24.44 -26.12
C LYS A 375 -17.52 23.06 -25.53
N LEU A 376 -16.85 22.69 -24.45
CA LEU A 376 -17.12 21.48 -23.69
C LEU A 376 -18.03 21.88 -22.53
N ALA A 377 -19.16 21.17 -22.45
CA ALA A 377 -20.13 21.31 -21.40
C ALA A 377 -19.44 21.31 -20.03
N ALA A 378 -19.84 22.26 -19.20
CA ALA A 378 -19.26 22.53 -17.90
C ALA A 378 -19.18 21.29 -16.98
N SER A 379 -18.20 21.34 -16.07
CA SER A 379 -18.25 20.74 -14.71
C SER A 379 -17.96 19.26 -14.51
N THR A 380 -17.12 18.60 -15.30
CA THR A 380 -16.57 17.31 -14.87
C THR A 380 -15.05 17.27 -14.97
N LYS A 381 -14.42 17.02 -13.83
CA LYS A 381 -13.00 16.66 -13.71
C LYS A 381 -12.74 15.53 -14.71
N ARG A 382 -11.86 15.76 -15.70
CA ARG A 382 -11.54 14.77 -16.73
C ARG A 382 -11.09 13.48 -16.04
N ALA A 383 -11.75 12.35 -16.29
CA ALA A 383 -11.39 11.09 -15.66
C ALA A 383 -10.12 10.48 -16.30
N GLY A 384 -9.24 9.90 -15.49
CA GLY A 384 -8.03 9.19 -15.95
C GLY A 384 -6.70 9.73 -15.38
N ALA A 385 -5.67 8.88 -15.36
CA ALA A 385 -4.32 9.19 -14.87
C ALA A 385 -3.49 10.02 -15.87
N PHE A 386 -3.90 10.06 -17.14
CA PHE A 386 -3.26 10.82 -18.21
C PHE A 386 -4.32 11.65 -18.94
N ALA A 387 -3.96 12.83 -19.44
CA ALA A 387 -4.80 13.65 -20.31
C ALA A 387 -4.17 13.88 -21.71
N PRO A 388 -3.73 12.82 -22.41
CA PRO A 388 -2.96 12.98 -23.63
C PRO A 388 -3.78 13.70 -24.70
N MET A 389 -3.15 14.66 -25.38
CA MET A 389 -3.64 15.20 -26.63
C MET A 389 -3.21 14.23 -27.74
N LEU A 390 -4.13 13.39 -28.20
CA LEU A 390 -3.88 12.48 -29.31
C LEU A 390 -4.00 13.23 -30.63
N HIS A 391 -3.05 13.03 -31.53
CA HIS A 391 -3.17 13.46 -32.91
C HIS A 391 -4.17 12.53 -33.60
N TRP A 392 -5.28 13.08 -34.09
CA TRP A 392 -6.26 12.35 -34.88
C TRP A 392 -6.10 12.80 -36.33
N GLU A 393 -5.73 11.87 -37.20
CA GLU A 393 -5.66 12.09 -38.64
C GLU A 393 -6.69 11.16 -39.29
N CYS A 394 -7.53 11.69 -40.17
CA CYS A 394 -8.44 10.90 -40.99
C CYS A 394 -7.74 10.67 -42.34
N ASP A 395 -7.29 9.45 -42.58
CA ASP A 395 -6.72 9.02 -43.86
C ASP A 395 -7.79 8.24 -44.64
N ASP A 396 -8.43 8.91 -45.59
CA ASP A 396 -9.44 8.30 -46.47
C ASP A 396 -8.84 7.32 -47.50
N GLN A 397 -7.51 7.19 -47.59
CA GLN A 397 -6.84 6.30 -48.55
C GLN A 397 -6.68 4.85 -48.06
N ILE A 398 -7.07 4.53 -46.81
CA ILE A 398 -7.01 3.17 -46.25
C ILE A 398 -8.31 2.36 -46.53
N ARG A 399 -9.29 2.93 -47.24
CA ARG A 399 -10.38 2.13 -47.85
C ARG A 399 -9.86 1.41 -49.09
N ARG A 400 -9.17 0.29 -48.91
CA ARG A 400 -9.00 -0.69 -49.99
C ARG A 400 -10.36 -1.28 -50.34
N GLU A 401 -10.68 -1.18 -51.62
CA GLU A 401 -11.74 -1.90 -52.32
C GLU A 401 -11.80 -3.35 -51.84
N VAL A 402 -12.94 -3.72 -51.25
CA VAL A 402 -13.39 -5.10 -51.29
C VAL A 402 -14.45 -5.11 -52.39
N ASP A 403 -14.01 -5.43 -53.61
CA ASP A 403 -14.90 -5.80 -54.69
C ASP A 403 -15.66 -7.06 -54.26
N TYR A 404 -16.97 -6.91 -54.09
CA TYR A 404 -17.91 -8.01 -54.20
C TYR A 404 -18.64 -7.82 -55.53
N GLU A 405 -18.24 -8.58 -56.55
CA GLU A 405 -19.15 -8.96 -57.64
C GLU A 405 -20.26 -9.87 -57.10
#